data_AF-A0A7J0HE34-F1
#
_entry.id   AF-A0A7J0HE34-F1
#
_cell.length_a   1.000
_cell.length_b   1.000
_cell.length_c   1.000
_cell.angle_alpha   90.00
_cell.angle_beta   90.00
_cell.angle_gamma   90.00
#
_symmetry.space_group_name_H-M   'P 1'
#
loop_
_entity.id
_entity.type
_entity.pdbx_description
1 polymer ?
#
loop_
_entity_poly.entity_id
_entity_poly.type
_entity_poly.pdbx_seq_one_letter_code
_entity_poly.pdbx_strand_id
1 'polypeptide(L)'
;MLRTSLSQMEKTGQQLDIDFVVSTGNNFYNDGLKGVNDPAFQESFTKIYTSKSLQKPWYSLLGNHDYRGDAKAQLNPILRKIDSRWLCFSMQDLELALRESNANWKIVVGHHTIRSVIHHGDTPELIDQLLPMLEANNVDFYMNGHDHCLEHINYFVSRIQYLTSGAGSKAWRRDDKKHNHCEVHYFYDGQGFMSVQLNRTDASMVFYNVFGERRYQWNASRQLHSVM
;
A
#
# COMPACT_ATOMS: atom_id res chain seq x y z
N MET A 1 -19.17 6.25 6.97
CA MET A 1 -18.23 5.86 5.91
C MET A 1 -16.83 5.52 6.45
N LEU A 2 -16.10 6.41 7.13
CA LEU A 2 -14.79 6.03 7.75
C LEU A 2 -14.89 4.85 8.74
N ARG A 3 -15.95 4.81 9.57
CA ARG A 3 -16.17 3.73 10.55
C ARG A 3 -16.49 2.37 9.91
N THR A 4 -17.02 2.33 8.68
CA THR A 4 -17.39 1.07 8.02
C THR A 4 -16.17 0.39 7.42
N SER A 5 -15.26 1.13 6.78
CA SER A 5 -13.99 0.56 6.30
C SER A 5 -13.15 0.00 7.46
N LEU A 6 -13.00 0.77 8.53
CA LEU A 6 -12.31 0.34 9.75
C LEU A 6 -12.89 -0.97 10.30
N SER A 7 -14.21 -1.04 10.53
CA SER A 7 -14.84 -2.24 11.07
C SER A 7 -14.58 -3.49 10.22
N GLN A 8 -14.48 -3.35 8.90
CA GLN A 8 -14.15 -4.47 8.03
C GLN A 8 -12.67 -4.84 8.08
N MET A 9 -11.77 -3.86 8.18
CA MET A 9 -10.35 -4.15 8.45
C MET A 9 -10.16 -4.92 9.75
N GLU A 10 -10.90 -4.57 10.81
CA GLU A 10 -10.84 -5.26 12.10
C GLU A 10 -11.29 -6.73 11.99
N LYS A 11 -12.42 -6.97 11.31
CA LYS A 11 -12.95 -8.32 11.06
C LYS A 11 -12.01 -9.13 10.19
N THR A 12 -11.51 -8.57 9.10
CA THR A 12 -10.56 -9.24 8.21
C THR A 12 -9.25 -9.54 8.93
N GLY A 13 -8.72 -8.58 9.70
CA GLY A 13 -7.53 -8.77 10.53
C GLY A 13 -7.69 -9.91 11.55
N GLN A 14 -8.88 -10.04 12.15
CA GLN A 14 -9.21 -11.12 13.07
C GLN A 14 -9.34 -12.47 12.36
N GLN A 15 -9.97 -12.50 11.19
CA GLN A 15 -10.21 -13.73 10.40
C GLN A 15 -8.93 -14.29 9.79
N LEU A 16 -8.03 -13.42 9.33
CA LEU A 16 -6.79 -13.80 8.68
C LEU A 16 -5.60 -13.90 9.64
N ASP A 17 -5.78 -13.49 10.91
CA ASP A 17 -4.71 -13.33 11.90
C ASP A 17 -3.47 -12.63 11.31
N ILE A 18 -3.66 -11.40 10.85
CA ILE A 18 -2.62 -10.65 10.14
C ILE A 18 -1.36 -10.45 11.00
N ASP A 19 -0.19 -10.46 10.35
CA ASP A 19 1.09 -10.21 11.01
C ASP A 19 1.36 -8.72 11.22
N PHE A 20 0.97 -7.88 10.25
CA PHE A 20 1.20 -6.44 10.25
C PHE A 20 0.23 -5.71 9.30
N VAL A 21 0.24 -4.38 9.37
CA VAL A 21 -0.45 -3.48 8.44
C VAL A 21 0.59 -2.64 7.69
N VAL A 22 0.33 -2.36 6.41
CA VAL A 22 1.12 -1.41 5.62
C VAL A 22 0.26 -0.20 5.28
N SER A 23 0.74 1.00 5.60
CA SER A 23 0.14 2.26 5.11
C SER A 23 0.92 2.76 3.91
N THR A 24 0.23 2.98 2.79
CA THR A 24 0.80 3.49 1.53
C THR A 24 0.96 5.02 1.53
N GLY A 25 0.88 5.68 2.69
CA GLY A 25 1.11 7.11 2.86
C GLY A 25 -0.13 7.98 2.78
N ASN A 26 0.06 9.29 2.88
CA ASN A 26 -0.97 10.27 3.22
C ASN A 26 -1.67 9.89 4.53
N ASN A 27 -0.86 9.69 5.57
CA ASN A 27 -1.31 9.24 6.88
C ASN A 27 -2.16 10.32 7.58
N PHE A 28 -1.77 11.59 7.41
CA PHE A 28 -2.45 12.72 8.04
C PHE A 28 -2.83 13.79 7.01
N TYR A 29 -4.14 13.94 6.79
CA TYR A 29 -4.71 14.95 5.91
C TYR A 29 -5.05 16.26 6.67
N ASN A 30 -4.98 17.44 6.05
CA ASN A 30 -4.51 17.70 4.67
C ASN A 30 -3.02 18.04 4.60
N ASP A 31 -2.38 18.41 5.71
CA ASP A 31 -1.02 18.96 5.72
C ASP A 31 -0.13 18.29 6.78
N GLY A 32 -0.20 16.96 6.86
CA GLY A 32 0.65 16.16 7.74
C GLY A 32 0.45 16.47 9.23
N LEU A 33 1.44 16.07 10.03
CA LEU A 33 1.56 16.50 11.43
C LEU A 33 2.31 17.83 11.50
N LYS A 34 2.04 18.66 12.51
CA LYS A 34 2.77 19.90 12.78
C LYS A 34 4.02 19.71 13.64
N GLY A 35 4.24 18.50 14.17
CA GLY A 35 5.35 18.15 15.03
C GLY A 35 5.08 16.87 15.83
N VAL A 36 6.06 16.43 16.64
CA VAL A 36 5.97 15.17 17.41
C VAL A 36 4.89 15.16 18.50
N ASN A 37 4.39 16.33 18.89
CA ASN A 37 3.34 16.50 19.90
C ASN A 37 1.97 16.82 19.29
N ASP A 38 1.82 16.73 17.95
CA ASP A 38 0.55 17.02 17.30
C ASP A 38 -0.52 16.00 17.73
N PRO A 39 -1.66 16.45 18.29
CA PRO A 39 -2.74 15.56 18.72
C PRO A 39 -3.30 14.69 17.58
N ALA A 40 -3.16 15.12 16.31
CA ALA A 40 -3.62 14.38 15.16
C ALA A 40 -3.05 12.96 15.09
N PHE A 41 -1.83 12.73 15.61
CA PHE A 41 -1.26 11.39 15.70
C PHE A 41 -2.17 10.47 16.55
N GLN A 42 -2.55 10.90 17.75
CA GLN A 42 -3.42 10.09 18.59
C GLN A 42 -4.85 10.03 18.04
N GLU A 43 -5.37 11.14 17.55
CA GLU A 43 -6.76 11.27 17.11
C GLU A 43 -7.05 10.53 15.81
N SER A 44 -6.06 10.38 14.92
CA SER A 44 -6.23 9.75 13.61
C SER A 44 -5.60 8.36 13.52
N PHE A 45 -4.73 7.97 14.48
CA PHE A 45 -4.10 6.65 14.51
C PHE A 45 -4.37 5.89 15.82
N THR A 46 -3.80 6.33 16.95
CA THR A 46 -3.81 5.55 18.21
C THR A 46 -5.23 5.27 18.70
N LYS A 47 -6.09 6.29 18.71
CA LYS A 47 -7.48 6.19 19.21
C LYS A 47 -8.45 5.61 18.19
N ILE A 48 -8.02 5.46 16.93
CA ILE A 48 -8.85 4.93 15.84
C ILE A 48 -8.69 3.41 15.76
N TYR A 49 -7.47 2.92 15.64
CA TYR A 49 -7.18 1.51 15.42
C TYR A 49 -6.98 0.75 16.74
N THR A 50 -8.04 0.61 17.54
CA THR A 50 -7.97 0.09 18.92
C THR A 50 -8.33 -1.39 19.07
N SER A 51 -8.88 -2.02 18.02
CA SER A 51 -9.22 -3.44 18.05
C SER A 51 -7.99 -4.32 18.26
N LYS A 52 -8.20 -5.49 18.91
CA LYS A 52 -7.12 -6.46 19.18
C LYS A 52 -6.46 -6.95 17.90
N SER A 53 -7.24 -7.19 16.84
CA SER A 53 -6.72 -7.67 15.55
C SER A 53 -5.82 -6.65 14.84
N LEU A 54 -5.94 -5.36 15.17
CA LEU A 54 -5.09 -4.30 14.64
C LEU A 54 -4.00 -3.82 15.62
N GLN A 55 -3.85 -4.48 16.78
CA GLN A 55 -2.70 -4.30 17.67
C GLN A 55 -1.47 -5.05 17.16
N LYS A 56 -1.09 -4.74 15.92
CA LYS A 56 0.03 -5.32 15.17
C LYS A 56 0.98 -4.18 14.76
N PRO A 57 2.21 -4.46 14.28
CA PRO A 57 3.07 -3.45 13.68
C PRO A 57 2.41 -2.79 12.45
N TRP A 58 2.59 -1.48 12.30
CA TRP A 58 2.17 -0.68 11.15
C TRP A 58 3.39 -0.09 10.45
N TYR A 59 3.70 -0.62 9.27
CA TYR A 59 4.74 -0.09 8.40
C TYR A 59 4.16 1.06 7.57
N SER A 60 4.49 2.29 7.96
CA SER A 60 3.91 3.50 7.38
C SER A 60 4.90 4.21 6.46
N LEU A 61 4.47 4.50 5.23
CA LEU A 61 5.18 5.37 4.29
C LEU A 61 4.67 6.80 4.40
N LEU A 62 5.44 7.75 3.87
CA LEU A 62 5.01 9.15 3.73
C LEU A 62 4.42 9.38 2.34
N GLY A 63 3.31 10.11 2.28
CA GLY A 63 2.71 10.60 1.05
C GLY A 63 2.86 12.11 0.86
N ASN A 64 2.34 12.62 -0.24
CA ASN A 64 2.47 14.04 -0.60
C ASN A 64 1.83 14.99 0.41
N HIS A 65 0.76 14.57 1.10
CA HIS A 65 0.13 15.36 2.17
C HIS A 65 0.97 15.39 3.45
N ASP A 66 1.70 14.31 3.75
CA ASP A 66 2.58 14.23 4.90
C ASP A 66 3.77 15.21 4.77
N TYR A 67 4.30 15.35 3.55
CA TYR A 67 5.39 16.29 3.23
C TYR A 67 4.99 17.77 3.26
N ARG A 68 3.69 18.10 3.31
CA ARG A 68 3.22 19.48 3.51
C ARG A 68 3.34 19.93 4.97
N GLY A 69 3.41 18.99 5.89
CA GLY A 69 3.67 19.23 7.31
C GLY A 69 5.09 18.88 7.72
N ASP A 70 5.27 18.58 9.00
CA ASP A 70 6.50 18.04 9.57
C ASP A 70 6.59 16.52 9.32
N ALA A 71 7.05 16.16 8.12
CA ALA A 71 7.35 14.77 7.76
C ALA A 71 8.40 14.13 8.70
N LYS A 72 9.34 14.91 9.25
CA LYS A 72 10.35 14.39 10.19
C LYS A 72 9.73 13.99 11.52
N ALA A 73 8.63 14.61 11.94
CA ALA A 73 7.88 14.16 13.10
C ALA A 73 7.40 12.71 12.95
N GLN A 74 6.92 12.34 11.75
CA GLN A 74 6.45 10.97 11.49
C GLN A 74 7.56 9.92 11.58
N LEU A 75 8.79 10.31 11.21
CA LEU A 75 10.01 9.48 11.31
C LEU A 75 10.63 9.49 12.71
N ASN A 76 10.18 10.38 13.60
CA ASN A 76 10.80 10.57 14.90
C ASN A 76 10.49 9.37 15.83
N PRO A 77 11.49 8.78 16.50
CA PRO A 77 11.29 7.69 17.45
C PRO A 77 10.31 8.01 18.59
N ILE A 78 10.05 9.29 18.88
CA ILE A 78 9.04 9.72 19.86
C ILE A 78 7.66 9.19 19.50
N LEU A 79 7.24 9.19 18.24
CA LEU A 79 5.91 8.66 17.88
C LEU A 79 5.80 7.16 18.15
N ARG A 80 6.89 6.41 17.93
CA ARG A 80 6.97 4.99 18.30
C ARG A 80 6.95 4.76 19.81
N LYS A 81 7.39 5.74 20.62
CA LYS A 81 7.24 5.69 22.09
C LYS A 81 5.80 5.98 22.51
N ILE A 82 5.08 6.83 21.78
CA ILE A 82 3.66 7.12 22.04
C ILE A 82 2.79 5.90 21.66
N ASP A 83 3.07 5.28 20.51
CA ASP A 83 2.40 4.06 20.06
C ASP A 83 3.41 3.14 19.35
N SER A 84 3.74 2.01 19.99
CA SER A 84 4.78 1.09 19.52
C SER A 84 4.48 0.43 18.18
N ARG A 85 3.23 0.51 17.72
CA ARG A 85 2.81 -0.01 16.42
C ARG A 85 3.32 0.85 15.28
N TRP A 86 3.58 2.14 15.50
CA TRP A 86 3.97 3.07 14.45
C TRP A 86 5.43 2.86 14.03
N LEU A 87 5.63 2.29 12.83
CA LEU A 87 6.93 2.07 12.21
C LEU A 87 7.00 2.85 10.89
N CYS A 88 7.49 4.08 10.96
CA CYS A 88 7.73 4.91 9.77
C CYS A 88 9.23 5.05 9.56
N PHE A 89 9.70 4.64 8.38
CA PHE A 89 11.11 4.66 8.03
C PHE A 89 11.34 5.56 6.82
N SER A 90 12.48 6.25 6.80
CA SER A 90 12.97 6.87 5.58
C SER A 90 13.48 5.78 4.64
N MET A 91 13.30 5.98 3.33
CA MET A 91 13.92 5.13 2.32
C MET A 91 15.44 5.07 2.55
N GLN A 92 15.96 3.88 2.83
CA GLN A 92 17.38 3.53 2.69
C GLN A 92 17.58 2.86 1.32
N ASP A 93 18.82 2.62 0.90
CA ASP A 93 19.20 2.17 -0.46
C ASP A 93 18.36 0.98 -0.97
N LEU A 94 17.22 1.30 -1.59
CA LEU A 94 16.24 0.34 -2.09
C LEU A 94 16.88 -0.61 -3.11
N GLU A 95 17.75 -0.07 -3.95
CA GLU A 95 18.47 -0.85 -4.95
C GLU A 95 19.39 -1.88 -4.29
N LEU A 96 20.14 -1.51 -3.24
CA LEU A 96 20.99 -2.46 -2.54
C LEU A 96 20.16 -3.56 -1.88
N ALA A 97 19.07 -3.19 -1.20
CA ALA A 97 18.16 -4.15 -0.57
C ALA A 97 17.55 -5.13 -1.59
N LEU A 98 17.19 -4.65 -2.78
CA LEU A 98 16.63 -5.49 -3.85
C LEU A 98 17.67 -6.40 -4.49
N ARG A 99 18.91 -5.92 -4.67
CA ARG A 99 20.03 -6.67 -5.22
C ARG A 99 20.49 -7.79 -4.28
N GLU A 100 20.54 -7.53 -2.98
CA GLU A 100 21.00 -8.50 -1.98
C GLU A 100 19.91 -9.50 -1.54
N SER A 101 18.64 -9.19 -1.82
CA SER A 101 17.52 -10.04 -1.39
C SER A 101 17.37 -11.31 -2.23
N ASN A 102 17.42 -12.46 -1.54
CA ASN A 102 17.09 -13.78 -2.06
C ASN A 102 15.63 -14.20 -1.75
N ALA A 103 14.76 -13.24 -1.42
CA ALA A 103 13.37 -13.54 -1.07
C ALA A 103 12.59 -14.13 -2.27
N ASN A 104 11.73 -15.10 -1.99
CA ASN A 104 10.82 -15.68 -2.98
C ASN A 104 9.86 -14.65 -3.60
N TRP A 105 9.42 -13.68 -2.80
CA TRP A 105 8.55 -12.60 -3.24
C TRP A 105 9.23 -11.26 -3.00
N LYS A 106 9.29 -10.42 -4.03
CA LYS A 106 9.81 -9.06 -3.92
C LYS A 106 8.68 -8.06 -4.11
N ILE A 107 8.37 -7.33 -3.04
CA ILE A 107 7.28 -6.36 -2.98
C ILE A 107 7.87 -5.00 -2.71
N VAL A 108 7.56 -4.03 -3.55
CA VAL A 108 7.90 -2.63 -3.32
C VAL A 108 6.64 -1.85 -3.05
N VAL A 109 6.66 -1.06 -1.98
CA VAL A 109 5.53 -0.23 -1.59
C VAL A 109 5.94 1.23 -1.70
N GLY A 110 5.14 2.02 -2.41
CA GLY A 110 5.34 3.45 -2.58
C GLY A 110 4.05 4.24 -2.38
N HIS A 111 4.13 5.57 -2.37
CA HIS A 111 2.94 6.39 -2.30
C HIS A 111 2.29 6.59 -3.67
N HIS A 112 3.05 7.17 -4.61
CA HIS A 112 2.59 7.50 -5.95
C HIS A 112 2.50 6.26 -6.84
N THR A 113 1.67 6.36 -7.87
CA THR A 113 1.52 5.39 -8.94
C THR A 113 2.76 5.43 -9.85
N ILE A 114 3.40 4.30 -10.10
CA ILE A 114 4.32 4.20 -11.26
C ILE A 114 3.47 4.18 -12.53
N ARG A 115 2.46 3.31 -12.50
CA ARG A 115 1.43 3.16 -13.52
C ARG A 115 0.05 3.25 -12.88
N SER A 116 -0.90 3.90 -13.54
CA SER A 116 -2.32 3.92 -13.11
C SER A 116 -3.23 4.28 -14.28
N VAL A 117 -4.48 3.79 -14.25
CA VAL A 117 -5.47 4.14 -15.26
C VAL A 117 -6.40 5.29 -14.88
N ILE A 118 -6.17 5.98 -13.78
CA ILE A 118 -7.07 7.04 -13.28
C ILE A 118 -6.45 8.45 -13.20
N HIS A 119 -6.93 9.28 -12.26
CA HIS A 119 -6.80 10.73 -12.24
C HIS A 119 -5.35 11.21 -12.26
N HIS A 120 -4.48 10.66 -11.39
CA HIS A 120 -3.06 11.01 -11.38
C HIS A 120 -2.30 10.28 -12.50
N GLY A 121 -2.68 9.03 -12.79
CA GLY A 121 -2.10 8.25 -13.88
C GLY A 121 -0.64 7.88 -13.64
N ASP A 122 0.12 7.76 -14.72
CA ASP A 122 1.53 7.43 -14.71
C ASP A 122 2.39 8.58 -14.14
N THR A 123 3.37 8.26 -13.27
CA THR A 123 4.35 9.24 -12.78
C THR A 123 5.65 9.10 -13.60
N PRO A 124 5.98 10.05 -14.51
CA PRO A 124 7.10 9.92 -15.44
C PRO A 124 8.44 9.69 -14.74
N GLU A 125 8.70 10.40 -13.65
CA GLU A 125 9.96 10.30 -12.92
C GLU A 125 10.15 8.90 -12.33
N LEU A 126 9.07 8.25 -11.89
CA LEU A 126 9.14 6.88 -11.40
C LEU A 126 9.28 5.86 -12.53
N ILE A 127 8.68 6.12 -13.70
CA ILE A 127 8.87 5.30 -14.89
C ILE A 127 10.33 5.36 -15.37
N ASP A 128 10.95 6.53 -15.31
CA ASP A 128 12.31 6.71 -15.82
C ASP A 128 13.37 6.22 -14.84
N GLN A 129 13.16 6.43 -13.53
CA GLN A 129 14.21 6.21 -12.52
C GLN A 129 13.99 4.94 -11.69
N LEU A 130 12.74 4.62 -11.34
CA LEU A 130 12.42 3.53 -10.41
C LEU A 130 12.10 2.25 -11.17
N LEU A 131 11.24 2.30 -12.18
CA LEU A 131 10.75 1.13 -12.90
C LEU A 131 11.88 0.26 -13.48
N PRO A 132 12.93 0.80 -14.14
CA PRO A 132 14.01 -0.02 -14.69
C PRO A 132 14.75 -0.81 -13.59
N MET A 133 14.90 -0.20 -12.41
CA MET A 133 15.51 -0.84 -11.26
C MET A 133 14.61 -1.96 -10.69
N LEU A 134 13.29 -1.74 -10.60
CA LEU A 134 12.34 -2.78 -10.17
C LEU A 134 12.34 -3.98 -11.12
N GLU A 135 12.34 -3.72 -12.43
CA GLU A 135 12.38 -4.76 -13.47
C GLU A 135 13.69 -5.53 -13.45
N ALA A 136 14.83 -4.83 -13.35
CA ALA A 136 16.15 -5.45 -13.26
C ALA A 136 16.32 -6.37 -12.04
N ASN A 137 15.59 -6.11 -10.96
CA ASN A 137 15.66 -6.87 -9.71
C ASN A 137 14.54 -7.91 -9.55
N ASN A 138 13.72 -8.14 -10.59
CA ASN A 138 12.60 -9.09 -10.60
C ASN A 138 11.58 -8.83 -9.48
N VAL A 139 11.20 -7.56 -9.29
CA VAL A 139 10.10 -7.21 -8.38
C VAL A 139 8.79 -7.83 -8.91
N ASP A 140 7.99 -8.38 -8.02
CA ASP A 140 6.73 -9.04 -8.36
C ASP A 140 5.57 -8.05 -8.30
N PHE A 141 5.50 -7.30 -7.21
CA PHE A 141 4.36 -6.44 -6.89
C PHE A 141 4.84 -5.04 -6.54
N TYR A 142 4.25 -4.04 -7.21
CA TYR A 142 4.31 -2.66 -6.79
C TYR A 142 2.96 -2.28 -6.16
N MET A 143 2.96 -1.93 -4.88
CA MET A 143 1.75 -1.57 -4.15
C MET A 143 1.78 -0.08 -3.78
N ASN A 144 0.68 0.63 -4.02
CA ASN A 144 0.63 2.07 -3.76
C ASN A 144 -0.72 2.58 -3.28
N GLY A 145 -0.74 3.86 -2.94
CA GLY A 145 -1.94 4.64 -2.68
C GLY A 145 -2.05 5.78 -3.69
N HIS A 146 -2.11 7.02 -3.17
CA HIS A 146 -2.20 8.29 -3.91
C HIS A 146 -3.49 8.46 -4.71
N ASP A 147 -3.75 7.55 -5.64
CA ASP A 147 -5.00 7.44 -6.35
C ASP A 147 -6.06 6.87 -5.41
N HIS A 148 -7.16 7.61 -5.21
CA HIS A 148 -8.22 7.24 -4.26
C HIS A 148 -9.15 6.18 -4.88
N CYS A 149 -8.61 5.02 -5.19
CA CYS A 149 -9.34 3.88 -5.74
C CYS A 149 -8.77 2.55 -5.23
N LEU A 150 -9.41 1.46 -5.64
CA LEU A 150 -8.81 0.13 -5.64
C LEU A 150 -8.58 -0.30 -7.08
N GLU A 151 -7.38 -0.78 -7.39
CA GLU A 151 -6.97 -1.08 -8.76
C GLU A 151 -6.00 -2.26 -8.81
N HIS A 152 -6.15 -3.09 -9.84
CA HIS A 152 -5.15 -4.06 -10.25
C HIS A 152 -4.93 -3.96 -11.76
N ILE A 153 -3.70 -3.61 -12.16
CA ILE A 153 -3.30 -3.54 -13.56
C ILE A 153 -1.96 -4.23 -13.78
N ASN A 154 -1.74 -4.66 -15.01
CA ASN A 154 -0.44 -5.06 -15.54
C ASN A 154 -0.20 -4.35 -16.88
N TYR A 155 1.07 -4.23 -17.25
CA TYR A 155 1.47 -3.70 -18.56
C TYR A 155 2.09 -4.83 -19.38
N PHE A 156 1.78 -4.92 -20.68
CA PHE A 156 2.16 -6.07 -21.50
C PHE A 156 3.68 -6.34 -21.58
N VAL A 157 4.49 -5.33 -21.32
CA VAL A 157 5.96 -5.40 -21.35
C VAL A 157 6.60 -5.70 -19.99
N SER A 158 5.84 -5.65 -18.91
CA SER A 158 6.33 -5.79 -17.54
C SER A 158 5.67 -6.97 -16.83
N ARG A 159 6.44 -7.71 -16.04
CA ARG A 159 5.90 -8.80 -15.21
C ARG A 159 5.31 -8.30 -13.89
N ILE A 160 5.65 -7.06 -13.52
CA ILE A 160 5.22 -6.44 -12.27
C ILE A 160 3.69 -6.30 -12.30
N GLN A 161 3.04 -6.73 -11.22
CA GLN A 161 1.64 -6.38 -10.97
C GLN A 161 1.58 -5.07 -10.17
N TYR A 162 0.76 -4.13 -10.64
CA TYR A 162 0.53 -2.86 -9.99
C TYR A 162 -0.80 -2.91 -9.24
N LEU A 163 -0.75 -2.67 -7.94
CA LEU A 163 -1.87 -2.84 -7.01
C LEU A 163 -2.08 -1.53 -6.24
N THR A 164 -3.13 -0.78 -6.57
CA THR A 164 -3.49 0.45 -5.86
C THR A 164 -4.50 0.15 -4.77
N SER A 165 -4.20 0.55 -3.54
CA SER A 165 -5.11 0.53 -2.39
C SER A 165 -5.10 1.90 -1.69
N GLY A 166 -5.60 2.93 -2.38
CA GLY A 166 -5.64 4.31 -1.88
C GLY A 166 -7.01 4.77 -1.37
N ALA A 167 -8.02 3.90 -1.37
CA ALA A 167 -9.41 4.24 -1.06
C ALA A 167 -9.82 4.11 0.43
N GLY A 168 -8.87 4.24 1.36
CA GLY A 168 -9.13 4.02 2.79
C GLY A 168 -10.03 5.07 3.45
N SER A 169 -9.96 6.33 2.99
CA SER A 169 -10.67 7.47 3.60
C SER A 169 -11.49 8.31 2.62
N LYS A 170 -11.16 8.27 1.32
CA LYS A 170 -11.85 8.94 0.20
C LYS A 170 -11.77 8.02 -1.02
N ALA A 171 -12.68 8.19 -1.98
CA ALA A 171 -12.66 7.44 -3.23
C ALA A 171 -13.05 8.35 -4.41
N TRP A 172 -12.44 8.13 -5.56
CA TRP A 172 -12.65 8.90 -6.80
C TRP A 172 -13.20 8.01 -7.91
N ARG A 173 -14.08 8.60 -8.72
CA ARG A 173 -14.58 7.96 -9.94
C ARG A 173 -13.45 7.81 -10.96
N ARG A 174 -13.56 6.78 -11.79
CA ARG A 174 -12.67 6.59 -12.93
C ARG A 174 -12.86 7.70 -13.95
N ASP A 175 -11.76 8.18 -14.51
CA ASP A 175 -11.79 8.98 -15.73
C ASP A 175 -11.81 8.03 -16.95
N ASP A 176 -12.70 8.26 -17.92
CA ASP A 176 -12.87 7.44 -19.14
C ASP A 176 -11.71 7.59 -20.16
N LYS A 177 -10.46 7.62 -19.68
CA LYS A 177 -9.29 7.66 -20.56
C LYS A 177 -8.99 6.25 -21.09
N LYS A 178 -8.80 6.16 -22.41
CA LYS A 178 -8.35 4.93 -23.06
C LYS A 178 -6.88 4.68 -22.72
N HIS A 179 -6.58 3.48 -22.26
CA HIS A 179 -5.22 3.02 -22.03
C HIS A 179 -4.94 1.82 -22.92
N ASN A 180 -4.11 2.02 -23.94
CA ASN A 180 -3.89 1.02 -25.00
C ASN A 180 -2.73 0.04 -24.68
N HIS A 181 -2.05 0.22 -23.55
CA HIS A 181 -0.82 -0.51 -23.20
C HIS A 181 -0.89 -1.30 -21.90
N CYS A 182 -2.05 -1.28 -21.22
CA CYS A 182 -2.27 -1.98 -19.97
C CYS A 182 -3.54 -2.82 -20.03
N GLU A 183 -3.54 -3.93 -19.31
CA GLU A 183 -4.75 -4.67 -19.02
C GLU A 183 -5.22 -4.30 -17.60
N VAL A 184 -6.50 -3.96 -17.49
CA VAL A 184 -7.15 -3.60 -16.23
C VAL A 184 -7.90 -4.82 -15.73
N HIS A 185 -7.29 -5.54 -14.80
CA HIS A 185 -7.92 -6.72 -14.23
C HIS A 185 -9.03 -6.35 -13.24
N TYR A 186 -8.86 -5.26 -12.50
CA TYR A 186 -9.85 -4.79 -11.54
C TYR A 186 -9.77 -3.28 -11.30
N PHE A 187 -10.93 -2.66 -11.11
CA PHE A 187 -11.06 -1.27 -10.72
C PHE A 187 -12.31 -1.08 -9.85
N TYR A 188 -12.21 -0.25 -8.81
CA TYR A 188 -13.32 0.16 -7.97
C TYR A 188 -13.15 1.58 -7.44
N ASP A 189 -14.18 2.40 -7.65
CA ASP A 189 -14.27 3.82 -7.26
C ASP A 189 -14.92 4.04 -5.89
N GLY A 190 -15.13 2.95 -5.14
CA GLY A 190 -15.61 2.99 -3.76
C GLY A 190 -14.48 2.85 -2.75
N GLN A 191 -14.81 3.15 -1.49
CA GLN A 191 -13.89 2.99 -0.38
C GLN A 191 -13.62 1.52 -0.06
N GLY A 192 -12.42 1.22 0.43
CA GLY A 192 -12.02 -0.13 0.78
C GLY A 192 -10.54 -0.28 1.09
N PHE A 193 -10.08 -1.52 1.09
CA PHE A 193 -8.69 -1.89 1.37
C PHE A 193 -8.36 -3.24 0.73
N MET A 194 -7.08 -3.60 0.75
CA MET A 194 -6.57 -4.88 0.26
C MET A 194 -5.99 -5.71 1.41
N SER A 195 -6.20 -7.03 1.40
CA SER A 195 -5.40 -7.98 2.17
C SER A 195 -4.42 -8.71 1.24
N VAL A 196 -3.26 -9.06 1.79
CA VAL A 196 -2.21 -9.80 1.10
C VAL A 196 -1.80 -10.96 1.98
N GLN A 197 -1.94 -12.18 1.49
CA GLN A 197 -1.49 -13.40 2.14
C GLN A 197 -0.40 -14.03 1.28
N LEU A 198 0.72 -14.36 1.90
CA LEU A 198 1.90 -14.89 1.22
C LEU A 198 2.37 -16.13 1.96
N ASN A 199 2.72 -17.16 1.20
CA ASN A 199 3.56 -18.25 1.66
C ASN A 199 4.75 -18.39 0.69
N ARG A 200 5.57 -19.43 0.87
CA ARG A 200 6.77 -19.65 0.05
C ARG A 200 6.49 -19.73 -1.46
N THR A 201 5.33 -20.25 -1.84
CA THR A 201 4.94 -20.54 -3.22
C THR A 201 3.79 -19.70 -3.72
N ASP A 202 2.89 -19.26 -2.85
CA ASP A 202 1.63 -18.65 -3.24
C ASP A 202 1.47 -17.26 -2.65
N ALA A 203 0.88 -16.38 -3.45
CA ALA A 203 0.43 -15.06 -3.08
C ALA A 203 -1.07 -14.94 -3.37
N SER A 204 -1.83 -14.37 -2.44
CA SER A 204 -3.24 -14.07 -2.61
C SER A 204 -3.53 -12.63 -2.21
N MET A 205 -4.11 -11.86 -3.11
CA MET A 205 -4.51 -10.48 -2.91
C MET A 205 -6.02 -10.40 -3.01
N VAL A 206 -6.67 -9.85 -1.98
CA VAL A 206 -8.12 -9.70 -1.94
C VAL A 206 -8.48 -8.26 -1.67
N PHE A 207 -9.33 -7.69 -2.52
CA PHE A 207 -9.86 -6.34 -2.36
C PHE A 207 -11.24 -6.38 -1.72
N TYR A 208 -11.42 -5.55 -0.68
CA TYR A 208 -12.65 -5.45 0.08
C TYR A 208 -13.25 -4.05 -0.07
N ASN A 209 -14.57 -3.98 -0.17
CA ASN A 209 -15.27 -2.71 0.01
C ASN A 209 -15.64 -2.46 1.49
N VAL A 210 -16.23 -1.30 1.78
CA VAL A 210 -16.67 -0.93 3.13
C VAL A 210 -17.75 -1.82 3.75
N PHE A 211 -18.39 -2.69 2.98
CA PHE A 211 -19.38 -3.65 3.48
C PHE A 211 -18.74 -4.99 3.85
N GLY A 212 -17.46 -5.20 3.54
CA GLY A 212 -16.72 -6.44 3.78
C GLY A 212 -16.85 -7.45 2.65
N GLU A 213 -17.44 -7.05 1.52
CA GLU A 213 -17.54 -7.90 0.34
C GLU A 213 -16.16 -8.04 -0.30
N ARG A 214 -15.77 -9.28 -0.60
CA ARG A 214 -14.59 -9.56 -1.44
C ARG A 214 -14.96 -9.23 -2.88
N ARG A 215 -14.48 -8.10 -3.37
CA ARG A 215 -14.84 -7.58 -4.70
C ARG A 215 -13.97 -8.17 -5.80
N TYR A 216 -12.74 -8.52 -5.47
CA TYR A 216 -11.79 -9.10 -6.39
C TYR A 216 -10.74 -9.90 -5.62
N GLN A 217 -10.32 -11.01 -6.21
CA GLN A 217 -9.24 -11.84 -5.70
C GLN A 217 -8.32 -12.21 -6.86
N TRP A 218 -7.03 -12.04 -6.64
CA TRP A 218 -6.00 -12.47 -7.56
C TRP A 218 -4.98 -13.33 -6.83
N ASN A 219 -4.52 -14.39 -7.47
CA ASN A 219 -3.57 -15.32 -6.89
C ASN A 219 -2.39 -15.52 -7.86
N ALA A 220 -1.20 -15.66 -7.30
CA ALA A 220 0.00 -16.06 -8.03
C ALA A 220 0.67 -17.23 -7.33
N SER A 221 1.25 -18.13 -8.11
CA SER A 221 2.00 -19.27 -7.61
C SER A 221 3.36 -19.38 -8.30
N ARG A 222 4.38 -19.76 -7.55
CA ARG A 222 5.72 -20.09 -8.03
C ARG A 222 5.93 -21.60 -7.98
N GLN A 223 6.47 -22.17 -9.05
CA GLN A 223 6.96 -23.55 -9.00
C GLN A 223 8.25 -23.59 -8.17
N LEU A 224 8.31 -24.51 -7.21
CA LEU A 224 9.56 -24.82 -6.51
C LEU A 224 10.46 -25.56 -7.50
N HIS A 225 11.48 -24.91 -8.02
CA HIS A 225 12.55 -25.66 -8.66
C HIS A 225 13.28 -26.45 -7.58
N SER A 226 13.24 -27.79 -7.66
CA SER A 226 14.14 -28.64 -6.89
C SER A 226 15.56 -28.26 -7.29
N VAL A 227 16.33 -27.71 -6.36
CA VAL A 227 17.77 -27.62 -6.54
C VAL A 227 18.26 -29.08 -6.57
N MET A 228 18.64 -29.55 -7.75
CA MET A 228 19.42 -30.79 -7.91
C MET A 228 20.85 -30.55 -7.46
#